data_AF-A0A6G2XR23-F1
#
_entry.id   AF-A0A6G2XR23-F1
#
_cell.length_a   1.000
_cell.length_b   1.000
_cell.length_c   1.000
_cell.angle_alpha   90.00
_cell.angle_beta   90.00
_cell.angle_gamma   90.00
#
_symmetry.space_group_name_H-M   'P 1'
#
loop_
_entity.id
_entity.type
_entity.pdbx_description
1 polymer ?
#
loop_
_entity_poly.entity_id
_entity_poly.type
_entity_poly.pdbx_seq_one_letter_code
_entity_poly.pdbx_strand_id
1 'polypeptide(L)'
;MLDFMDSYTLWRNLPFPRSGAGEELLLAHSDLAEVDEYVTTVIRFVERGIFKPAPVDVLAMLQELMQRIDRLAETASSSDRRVALSQHAYAALLDLLYRQFLEAGSPPA
;
A
#
# COMPACT_ATOMS: atom_id res chain seq x y z
N MET A 1 -1.69 -15.78 -7.90
CA MET A 1 -1.05 -14.78 -7.01
C MET A 1 0.01 -14.11 -7.85
N LEU A 2 0.07 -12.78 -7.88
CA LEU A 2 1.11 -12.06 -8.64
C LEU A 2 2.47 -12.39 -8.03
N ASP A 3 3.50 -12.56 -8.86
CA ASP A 3 4.87 -12.68 -8.34
C ASP A 3 5.42 -11.30 -7.92
N PHE A 4 6.63 -11.27 -7.35
CA PHE A 4 7.22 -10.02 -6.85
C PHE A 4 7.40 -8.96 -7.94
N MET A 5 7.87 -9.36 -9.12
CA MET A 5 8.14 -8.43 -10.21
C MET A 5 6.86 -7.96 -10.90
N ASP A 6 5.84 -8.81 -10.95
CA ASP A 6 4.49 -8.46 -11.39
C ASP A 6 3.86 -7.41 -10.46
N SER A 7 3.90 -7.64 -9.15
CA SER A 7 3.41 -6.70 -8.13
C SER A 7 4.13 -5.35 -8.22
N TYR A 8 5.47 -5.39 -8.37
CA TYR A 8 6.28 -4.19 -8.51
C TYR A 8 5.91 -3.41 -9.77
N THR A 9 5.84 -4.09 -10.91
CA THR A 9 5.51 -3.47 -12.21
C THR A 9 4.10 -2.89 -12.18
N LEU A 10 3.15 -3.58 -11.56
CA LEU A 10 1.79 -3.07 -11.39
C LEU A 10 1.80 -1.79 -10.55
N TRP A 11 2.43 -1.79 -9.38
CA TRP A 11 2.51 -0.61 -8.52
C TRP A 11 3.16 0.59 -9.22
N ARG A 12 4.26 0.37 -9.97
CA ARG A 12 4.95 1.46 -10.69
C ARG A 12 4.11 2.10 -11.79
N ASN A 13 3.13 1.38 -12.35
CA ASN A 13 2.26 1.86 -13.43
C ASN A 13 0.86 2.29 -12.95
N LEU A 14 0.51 2.01 -11.69
CA LEU A 14 -0.79 2.34 -11.14
C LEU A 14 -0.78 3.80 -10.64
N PRO A 15 -1.75 4.64 -11.02
CA PRO A 15 -1.86 5.98 -10.44
C PRO A 15 -2.22 5.87 -8.95
N PHE A 16 -1.65 6.78 -8.15
CA PHE A 16 -2.05 6.92 -6.75
C PHE A 16 -3.56 7.24 -6.66
N PRO A 17 -4.31 6.59 -5.74
CA PRO A 17 -5.76 6.75 -5.67
C PRO A 17 -6.15 8.17 -5.27
N ARG A 18 -7.34 8.60 -5.67
CA ARG A 18 -7.86 9.93 -5.33
C ARG A 18 -8.15 10.05 -3.83
N SER A 19 -8.14 11.28 -3.33
CA SER A 19 -8.74 11.61 -2.04
C SER A 19 -10.27 11.58 -2.12
N GLY A 20 -10.91 11.20 -1.02
CA GLY A 20 -12.36 11.32 -0.85
C GLY A 20 -12.75 12.74 -0.43
N ALA A 21 -14.05 13.06 -0.46
CA ALA A 21 -14.52 14.35 0.02
C ALA A 21 -14.74 14.38 1.54
N GLY A 22 -14.97 13.21 2.15
CA GLY A 22 -15.10 13.06 3.60
C GLY A 22 -13.76 13.20 4.32
N GLU A 23 -13.77 13.88 5.46
CA GLU A 23 -12.58 14.13 6.31
C GLU A 23 -11.81 12.84 6.62
N GLU A 24 -12.51 11.79 7.03
CA GLU A 24 -11.90 10.50 7.34
C GLU A 24 -11.22 9.83 6.14
N LEU A 25 -11.76 10.00 4.92
CA LEU A 25 -11.14 9.48 3.69
C LEU A 25 -9.96 10.34 3.23
N LEU A 26 -9.96 11.63 3.59
CA LEU A 26 -8.81 12.50 3.40
C LEU A 26 -7.66 12.09 4.34
N LEU A 27 -7.97 11.81 5.60
CA LEU A 27 -6.99 11.27 6.55
C LEU A 27 -6.45 9.90 6.08
N ALA A 28 -7.32 9.00 5.60
CA ALA A 28 -6.89 7.71 5.05
C ALA A 28 -6.00 7.85 3.83
N HIS A 29 -6.28 8.83 2.96
CA HIS A 29 -5.42 9.15 1.83
C HIS A 29 -4.03 9.64 2.27
N SER A 30 -3.95 10.50 3.29
CA SER A 30 -2.68 10.99 3.83
C SER A 30 -1.84 9.86 4.43
N ASP A 31 -2.45 8.98 5.23
CA ASP A 31 -1.77 7.82 5.79
C ASP A 31 -1.32 6.85 4.68
N LEU A 32 -2.13 6.68 3.63
CA LEU A 32 -1.74 5.88 2.48
C LEU A 32 -0.51 6.45 1.76
N ALA A 33 -0.40 7.78 1.68
CA ALA A 33 0.74 8.44 1.05
C ALA A 33 2.02 8.28 1.89
N GLU A 34 1.91 8.38 3.22
CA GLU A 34 3.04 8.10 4.12
C GLU A 34 3.54 6.66 3.95
N VAL A 35 2.61 5.70 3.91
CA VAL A 35 2.97 4.29 3.75
C VAL A 35 3.55 3.99 2.38
N ASP A 36 3.03 4.60 1.30
CA ASP A 36 3.61 4.50 -0.04
C ASP A 36 5.07 5.00 -0.06
N GLU A 37 5.36 6.08 0.66
CA GLU A 37 6.73 6.58 0.82
C GLU A 37 7.65 5.53 1.47
N TYR A 38 7.22 4.86 2.54
CA TYR A 38 8.01 3.77 3.14
C TYR A 38 8.23 2.60 2.18
N VAL A 39 7.24 2.28 1.33
CA VAL A 39 7.35 1.23 0.30
C VAL A 39 8.33 1.58 -0.81
N THR A 40 8.68 2.86 -1.01
CA THR A 40 9.72 3.26 -2.00
C THR A 40 11.08 2.61 -1.79
N THR A 41 11.37 2.08 -0.59
CA THR A 41 12.55 1.24 -0.33
C THR A 41 12.65 0.04 -1.29
N VAL A 42 11.52 -0.52 -1.74
CA VAL A 42 11.44 -1.60 -2.73
C VAL A 42 12.08 -1.20 -4.07
N ILE A 43 11.93 0.07 -4.49
CA ILE A 43 12.54 0.58 -5.73
C ILE A 43 14.05 0.40 -5.68
N ARG A 44 14.67 0.74 -4.55
CA ARG A 44 16.13 0.62 -4.39
C ARG A 44 16.59 -0.84 -4.46
N PHE A 45 15.78 -1.75 -3.93
CA PHE A 45 16.08 -3.18 -4.01
C PHE A 45 15.99 -3.69 -5.44
N VAL A 46 14.92 -3.37 -6.17
CA VAL A 46 14.75 -3.80 -7.57
C VAL A 46 15.80 -3.17 -8.49
N GLU A 47 16.05 -1.87 -8.36
CA GLU A 47 16.96 -1.15 -9.26
C GLU A 47 18.45 -1.38 -8.94
N ARG A 48 18.79 -1.67 -7.68
CA ARG A 48 20.19 -1.65 -7.21
C ARG A 48 20.59 -2.88 -6.38
N GLY A 49 19.68 -3.80 -6.11
CA GLY A 49 19.93 -4.96 -5.25
C GLY A 49 20.17 -4.61 -3.78
N ILE A 50 19.85 -3.39 -3.34
CA ILE A 50 20.11 -2.95 -1.95
C ILE A 50 18.90 -3.27 -1.09
N PHE A 51 19.02 -4.30 -0.24
CA PHE A 51 18.02 -4.63 0.76
C PHE A 51 18.16 -3.73 1.99
N LYS A 52 17.26 -2.74 2.09
CA LYS A 52 17.14 -1.87 3.27
C LYS A 52 15.66 -1.55 3.49
N PRO A 53 14.94 -2.37 4.27
CA PRO A 53 13.55 -2.12 4.62
C PRO A 53 13.36 -0.78 5.34
N ALA A 54 12.12 -0.29 5.32
CA ALA A 54 11.73 0.84 6.15
C ALA A 54 11.92 0.51 7.65
N PRO A 55 12.26 1.50 8.49
CA PRO A 55 12.50 1.28 9.92
C PRO A 55 11.22 1.12 10.76
N VAL A 56 10.07 0.98 10.11
CA VAL A 56 8.73 0.86 10.71
C VAL A 56 8.04 -0.40 10.24
N ASP A 57 7.03 -0.86 10.97
CA ASP A 57 6.21 -2.02 10.58
C ASP A 57 5.18 -1.64 9.51
N VAL A 58 5.66 -1.55 8.27
CA VAL A 58 4.83 -1.18 7.10
C VAL A 58 3.65 -2.13 6.91
N LEU A 59 3.82 -3.43 7.19
CA LEU A 59 2.74 -4.41 7.02
C LEU A 59 1.62 -4.17 8.04
N ALA A 60 1.96 -3.91 9.30
CA ALA A 60 0.97 -3.55 10.31
C ALA A 60 0.22 -2.26 9.94
N MET A 61 0.95 -1.22 9.51
CA MET A 61 0.35 0.05 9.08
C MET A 61 -0.63 -0.15 7.92
N LEU A 62 -0.27 -0.95 6.91
CA LEU A 62 -1.15 -1.25 5.77
C LEU A 62 -2.41 -2.01 6.19
N GLN A 63 -2.27 -2.98 7.09
CA GLN A 63 -3.41 -3.77 7.58
C GLN A 63 -4.38 -2.92 8.41
N GLU A 64 -3.86 -2.07 9.28
CA GLU A 64 -4.67 -1.12 10.05
C GLU A 64 -5.39 -0.13 9.14
N LEU A 65 -4.70 0.39 8.13
CA LEU A 65 -5.26 1.32 7.15
C LEU A 65 -6.37 0.65 6.32
N MET A 66 -6.15 -0.56 5.81
CA MET A 66 -7.17 -1.32 5.07
C MET A 66 -8.42 -1.55 5.93
N GLN A 67 -8.27 -1.95 7.20
CA GLN A 67 -9.39 -2.13 8.12
C GLN A 67 -10.14 -0.83 8.41
N ARG A 68 -9.43 0.31 8.45
CA ARG A 68 -10.07 1.62 8.63
C ARG A 68 -10.86 2.00 7.39
N ILE A 69 -10.27 1.85 6.20
CA ILE A 69 -10.90 2.15 4.92
C ILE A 69 -12.17 1.31 4.71
N ASP A 70 -12.15 0.02 5.09
CA ASP A 70 -13.32 -0.86 4.99
C ASP A 70 -14.49 -0.35 5.85
N ARG A 71 -14.20 0.03 7.10
CA ARG A 71 -15.20 0.62 8.00
C ARG A 71 -15.78 1.93 7.45
N LEU A 72 -14.94 2.76 6.80
CA LEU A 72 -15.42 3.98 6.14
C LEU A 72 -16.32 3.65 4.94
N ALA A 73 -15.98 2.63 4.15
CA ALA A 73 -16.75 2.23 2.98
C ALA A 73 -18.17 1.74 3.31
N GLU A 74 -18.39 1.17 4.51
CA GLU A 74 -19.70 0.68 4.97
C GLU A 74 -20.74 1.79 5.15
N THR A 75 -20.29 2.98 5.55
CA THR A 75 -21.17 4.12 5.89
C THR A 75 -21.11 5.26 4.87
N ALA A 76 -20.18 5.18 3.91
CA ALA A 76 -19.94 6.20 2.91
C ALA A 76 -21.04 6.32 1.85
N SER A 77 -21.12 7.51 1.24
CA SER A 77 -21.87 7.74 0.00
C SER A 77 -21.38 6.81 -1.13
N SER A 78 -22.19 6.60 -2.17
CA SER A 78 -21.77 5.74 -3.31
C SER A 78 -20.50 6.24 -4.02
N SER A 79 -20.29 7.56 -4.08
CA SER A 79 -19.07 8.16 -4.62
C SER A 79 -17.86 7.90 -3.73
N ASP A 80 -17.99 8.15 -2.43
CA ASP A 80 -16.92 7.98 -1.46
C ASP A 80 -16.57 6.51 -1.23
N ARG A 81 -17.55 5.62 -1.30
CA ARG A 81 -17.34 4.18 -1.26
C ARG A 81 -16.45 3.70 -2.40
N ARG A 82 -16.58 4.25 -3.62
CA ARG A 82 -15.67 3.91 -4.74
C ARG A 82 -14.25 4.39 -4.48
N VAL A 83 -14.10 5.56 -3.85
CA VAL A 83 -12.78 6.07 -3.47
C VAL A 83 -12.16 5.18 -2.40
N ALA A 84 -12.91 4.84 -1.35
CA ALA A 84 -12.48 3.91 -0.30
C ALA A 84 -12.02 2.57 -0.88
N LEU A 85 -12.82 1.96 -1.77
CA LEU A 85 -12.44 0.70 -2.43
C LEU A 85 -11.15 0.84 -3.26
N SER A 86 -10.94 1.98 -3.92
CA SER A 86 -9.71 2.24 -4.68
C SER A 86 -8.50 2.41 -3.75
N GLN A 87 -8.65 3.08 -2.61
CA GLN A 87 -7.59 3.22 -1.61
C GLN A 87 -7.25 1.87 -0.97
N HIS A 88 -8.27 1.06 -0.63
CA HIS A 88 -8.07 -0.30 -0.14
C HIS A 88 -7.30 -1.14 -1.15
N ALA A 89 -7.73 -1.16 -2.41
CA ALA A 89 -7.06 -1.96 -3.44
C ALA A 89 -5.59 -1.56 -3.64
N TYR A 90 -5.29 -0.26 -3.55
CA TYR A 90 -3.91 0.23 -3.59
C TYR A 90 -3.11 -0.23 -2.36
N ALA A 91 -3.67 -0.09 -1.15
CA ALA A 91 -3.03 -0.56 0.09
C ALA A 91 -2.77 -2.08 0.08
N ALA A 92 -3.71 -2.88 -0.46
CA ALA A 92 -3.55 -4.32 -0.60
C ALA A 92 -2.42 -4.70 -1.58
N LEU A 93 -2.25 -3.93 -2.66
CA LEU A 93 -1.12 -4.09 -3.56
C LEU A 93 0.21 -3.78 -2.86
N LEU A 94 0.27 -2.70 -2.07
CA LEU A 94 1.44 -2.38 -1.27
C LEU A 94 1.76 -3.48 -0.25
N ASP A 95 0.75 -4.06 0.41
CA ASP A 95 0.94 -5.13 1.41
C ASP A 95 1.53 -6.38 0.77
N LEU A 96 0.97 -6.79 -0.38
CA LEU A 96 1.49 -7.90 -1.17
C LEU A 96 2.94 -7.64 -1.61
N LEU A 97 3.19 -6.48 -2.21
CA LEU A 97 4.51 -6.12 -2.73
C LEU A 97 5.56 -6.07 -1.61
N TYR A 98 5.24 -5.41 -0.50
CA TYR A 98 6.19 -5.24 0.59
C TYR A 98 6.47 -6.56 1.31
N ARG A 99 5.46 -7.45 1.46
CA ARG A 99 5.67 -8.81 1.97
C ARG A 99 6.65 -9.59 1.09
N GLN A 100 6.43 -9.57 -0.22
CA GLN A 100 7.31 -10.25 -1.19
C GLN A 100 8.73 -9.68 -1.19
N PHE A 101 8.88 -8.36 -1.00
CA PHE A 101 10.18 -7.71 -0.83
C PHE A 101 10.92 -8.20 0.42
N LEU A 102 10.24 -8.33 1.56
CA LEU A 102 10.83 -8.83 2.80
C LEU A 102 11.25 -10.31 2.67
N GLU A 103 10.43 -11.12 2.01
CA GLU A 103 10.72 -12.52 1.70
C GLU A 103 11.93 -12.67 0.78
N ALA A 104 12.04 -11.82 -0.25
CA ALA A 104 13.16 -11.85 -1.20
C ALA A 104 14.49 -11.39 -0.57
N GLY A 105 14.43 -10.48 0.41
CA GLY A 105 15.63 -9.93 1.07
C GLY A 105 16.08 -10.66 2.33
N SER A 106 15.24 -11.50 2.92
CA SER A 106 15.62 -12.35 4.06
C SER A 106 16.24 -13.65 3.55
N PRO A 107 17.51 -13.95 3.81
CA PRO A 107 18.06 -15.26 3.49
C PRO A 107 17.31 -16.34 4.29
N PRO A 108 17.11 -17.55 3.73
CA PRO A 108 16.55 -18.66 4.50
C PRO A 108 17.45 -18.93 5.71
N ALA A 109 16.81 -19.12 6.87
CA ALA A 109 17.47 -19.49 8.13
C ALA A 109 18.14 -20.87 8.05
#